data_AF-L8X577-F1
#
_entry.id   AF-L8X577-F1
#
_cell.length_a   1.000
_cell.length_b   1.000
_cell.length_c   1.000
_cell.angle_alpha   90.00
_cell.angle_beta   90.00
_cell.angle_gamma   90.00
#
_symmetry.space_group_name_H-M   'P 1'
#
loop_
_entity.id
_entity.type
_entity.pdbx_description
1 polymer ?
#
loop_
_entity_poly.entity_id
_entity_poly.type
_entity_poly.pdbx_seq_one_letter_code
_entity_poly.pdbx_strand_id
1 'polypeptide(L)'
;MLINCSYLYRRYIGSSPARRRADTATSDDWSPGPGDIIVSNWASWIEVLWYNPQFVLPVCASPTLSATQTTAPATPGRRTGTGSAQVSTASAARRQQILGFRTASLLEMILATGHVPPYGSSTSTVMATIEDIRAQCDRPLVVLPECTTSNGRALIRFADVFVAGKGKHIKHPVKGFKMYIMCARYALFPNGCAASGFNDRIRQLLFAPALAQSLSIRLVAPSDSPSSGSFMASEVILDNGIAPADEISEACAVLMAQASKLKRVGMGWEDKAAFLDFYRKRKSL
;
A
#
# COMPACT_ATOMS: atom_id res chain seq x y z
N MET A 1 8.40 -26.18 -8.27
CA MET A 1 7.24 -25.49 -8.87
C MET A 1 7.79 -24.43 -9.82
N LEU A 2 8.09 -24.83 -11.06
CA LEU A 2 8.55 -23.91 -12.11
C LEU A 2 7.31 -23.21 -12.65
N ILE A 3 7.05 -22.00 -12.17
CA ILE A 3 6.05 -21.12 -12.79
C ILE A 3 6.56 -20.85 -14.20
N ASN A 4 5.76 -21.21 -15.20
CA ASN A 4 6.08 -21.01 -16.60
C ASN A 4 6.10 -19.50 -16.87
N CYS A 5 7.29 -18.90 -16.71
CA CYS A 5 7.52 -17.46 -16.57
C CYS A 5 7.33 -16.66 -17.87
N SER A 6 7.10 -17.34 -18.99
CA SER A 6 6.97 -16.75 -20.33
C SER A 6 5.67 -15.94 -20.55
N TYR A 7 4.73 -15.97 -19.59
CA TYR A 7 3.44 -15.27 -19.70
C TYR A 7 3.33 -13.95 -18.92
N LEU A 8 4.39 -13.52 -18.23
CA LEU A 8 4.44 -12.15 -17.69
C LEU A 8 4.77 -11.17 -18.82
N TYR A 9 3.77 -10.92 -19.67
CA TYR A 9 3.83 -9.88 -20.70
C TYR A 9 4.06 -8.53 -20.01
N ARG A 10 5.31 -8.08 -20.02
CA ARG A 10 5.81 -6.82 -19.47
C ARG A 10 5.26 -5.67 -20.32
N ARG A 11 3.97 -5.35 -20.16
CA ARG A 11 3.39 -4.17 -20.80
C ARG A 11 3.81 -2.95 -19.98
N TYR A 12 4.96 -2.38 -20.34
CA TYR A 12 5.24 -0.98 -20.05
C TYR A 12 4.10 -0.18 -20.70
N ILE A 13 3.14 0.21 -19.88
CA ILE A 13 2.18 1.24 -20.26
C ILE A 13 2.80 2.50 -19.70
N GLY A 14 3.65 3.15 -20.48
CA GLY A 14 3.99 4.56 -20.25
C GLY A 14 2.69 5.33 -20.29
N SER A 15 2.07 5.54 -19.13
CA SER A 15 0.85 6.32 -19.00
C SER A 15 1.24 7.79 -19.05
N SER A 16 1.59 8.28 -20.24
CA SER A 16 1.74 9.71 -20.46
C SER A 16 0.44 10.22 -21.11
N PRO A 17 -0.37 11.04 -20.42
CA PRO A 17 -1.44 11.76 -21.08
C PRO A 17 -0.82 12.91 -21.86
N ALA A 18 -0.88 12.80 -23.20
CA ALA A 18 -0.82 13.90 -24.15
C ALA A 18 0.35 14.92 -24.03
N ARG A 19 1.30 14.75 -24.96
CA ARG A 19 1.97 15.82 -25.73
C ARG A 19 2.86 16.77 -24.92
N ARG A 20 4.17 16.46 -24.83
CA ARG A 20 5.26 17.44 -24.88
C ARG A 20 6.61 16.81 -25.23
N ARG A 21 7.16 17.30 -26.35
CA ARG A 21 8.56 17.39 -26.82
C ARG A 21 9.41 16.12 -26.97
N ALA A 22 10.01 16.04 -28.16
CA ALA A 22 11.12 15.18 -28.53
C ALA A 22 12.39 15.46 -27.70
N ASP A 23 13.26 14.45 -27.68
CA ASP A 23 14.67 14.46 -27.26
C ASP A 23 14.99 14.60 -25.77
N THR A 24 14.97 13.44 -25.08
CA THR A 24 16.20 12.65 -24.81
C THR A 24 15.76 11.25 -24.44
N ALA A 25 15.96 10.29 -25.35
CA ALA A 25 15.71 8.87 -25.11
C ALA A 25 16.79 8.28 -24.19
N THR A 26 16.92 8.79 -22.96
CA THR A 26 17.48 7.97 -21.89
C THR A 26 16.43 6.92 -21.61
N SER A 27 16.70 5.67 -22.00
CA SER A 27 15.84 4.55 -21.63
C SER A 27 15.69 4.57 -20.13
N ASP A 28 14.49 4.90 -19.67
CA ASP A 28 14.16 5.05 -18.27
C ASP A 28 14.07 3.65 -17.67
N ASP A 29 15.24 3.08 -17.38
CA ASP A 29 15.39 1.66 -17.11
C ASP A 29 14.97 1.34 -15.66
N TRP A 30 14.18 0.27 -15.54
CA TRP A 30 13.67 -0.19 -14.26
C TRP A 30 14.61 -1.21 -13.65
N SER A 31 15.71 -0.69 -13.09
CA SER A 31 16.77 -1.45 -12.44
C SER A 31 16.98 -0.99 -10.99
N PRO A 32 16.08 -1.35 -10.05
CA PRO A 32 16.25 -1.04 -8.64
C PRO A 32 17.54 -1.64 -8.07
N GLY A 33 18.38 -0.79 -7.46
CA GLY A 33 19.65 -1.19 -6.85
C GLY A 33 19.58 -1.37 -5.33
N PRO A 34 20.72 -1.70 -4.69
CA PRO A 34 20.85 -1.71 -3.23
C PRO A 34 20.45 -0.37 -2.60
N GLY A 35 19.58 -0.41 -1.59
CA GLY A 35 19.12 0.78 -0.87
C GLY A 35 18.09 1.66 -1.62
N ASP A 36 17.77 1.35 -2.88
CA ASP A 36 16.63 1.93 -3.59
C ASP A 36 15.31 1.37 -3.03
N ILE A 37 14.23 2.14 -3.14
CA ILE A 37 12.93 1.77 -2.58
C ILE A 37 11.96 1.39 -3.69
N ILE A 38 11.35 0.21 -3.57
CA ILE A 38 10.21 -0.21 -4.38
C ILE A 38 8.93 -0.02 -3.57
N VAL A 39 8.07 0.89 -3.99
CA VAL A 39 6.75 1.12 -3.39
C VAL A 39 5.73 0.29 -4.16
N SER A 40 5.07 -0.64 -3.48
CA SER A 40 4.08 -1.51 -4.13
C SER A 40 2.80 -1.71 -3.33
N ASN A 41 1.68 -1.92 -4.04
CA ASN A 41 0.45 -2.33 -3.38
C ASN A 41 0.58 -3.78 -2.90
N TRP A 42 -0.03 -4.09 -1.76
CA TRP A 42 0.08 -5.41 -1.16
C TRP A 42 -0.98 -6.37 -1.73
N ALA A 43 -1.13 -6.39 -3.05
CA ALA A 43 -2.00 -7.35 -3.75
C ALA A 43 -1.27 -8.68 -3.98
N SER A 44 0.03 -8.63 -4.19
CA SER A 44 0.88 -9.78 -4.44
C SER A 44 2.28 -9.53 -3.85
N TRP A 45 3.03 -10.60 -3.62
CA TRP A 45 4.47 -10.51 -3.29
C TRP A 45 5.35 -11.16 -4.35
N ILE A 46 4.76 -12.00 -5.22
CA ILE A 46 5.47 -12.79 -6.24
C ILE A 46 6.16 -11.87 -7.28
N GLU A 47 5.52 -10.77 -7.63
CA GLU A 47 5.95 -9.79 -8.62
C GLU A 47 7.22 -9.05 -8.22
N VAL A 48 7.42 -8.79 -6.92
CA VAL A 48 8.61 -8.10 -6.43
C VAL A 48 9.79 -9.07 -6.22
N LEU A 49 9.54 -10.39 -6.18
CA LEU A 49 10.61 -11.38 -5.99
C LEU A 49 11.67 -11.38 -7.08
N TRP A 50 11.33 -10.90 -8.27
CA TRP A 50 12.28 -10.77 -9.39
C TRP A 50 13.50 -9.92 -9.03
N TYR A 51 13.36 -8.99 -8.07
CA TYR A 51 14.42 -8.06 -7.67
C TYR A 51 15.19 -8.50 -6.42
N ASN A 52 14.96 -9.73 -5.91
CA ASN A 52 15.52 -10.20 -4.66
C ASN A 52 15.42 -9.17 -3.51
N PRO A 53 14.20 -8.73 -3.13
CA PRO A 53 14.03 -7.58 -2.27
C PRO A 53 14.23 -7.89 -0.78
N GLN A 54 14.54 -6.86 0.00
CA GLN A 54 14.32 -6.83 1.44
C GLN A 54 12.92 -6.27 1.70
N PHE A 55 12.10 -6.94 2.52
CA PHE A 55 10.81 -6.39 2.92
C PHE A 55 10.90 -5.67 4.27
N VAL A 56 9.97 -4.74 4.50
CA VAL A 56 9.74 -4.11 5.79
C VAL A 56 8.29 -4.22 6.23
N LEU A 57 8.10 -4.34 7.54
CA LEU A 57 6.80 -4.30 8.19
C LEU A 57 6.73 -3.11 9.15
N PRO A 58 5.63 -2.35 9.15
CA PRO A 58 5.45 -1.24 10.08
C PRO A 58 5.25 -1.74 11.51
N VAL A 59 5.81 -0.98 12.45
CA VAL A 59 5.57 -1.12 13.88
C VAL A 59 4.71 0.07 14.31
N CYS A 60 3.45 -0.19 14.63
CA CYS A 60 2.50 0.85 15.02
C CYS A 60 2.46 0.99 16.54
N ALA A 61 2.17 2.20 17.05
CA ALA A 61 1.90 2.39 18.47
C ALA A 61 0.73 1.51 18.91
N SER A 62 0.76 0.95 20.11
CA SER A 62 -0.44 0.29 20.65
C SER A 62 -1.62 1.27 20.61
N PRO A 63 -2.85 0.83 20.28
CA PRO A 63 -3.99 1.72 20.25
C PRO A 63 -4.16 2.32 21.65
N THR A 64 -3.78 3.59 21.80
CA THR A 64 -4.05 4.32 23.03
C THR A 64 -5.56 4.36 23.16
N LEU A 65 -6.11 3.81 24.25
CA LEU A 65 -7.50 3.95 24.66
C LEU A 65 -7.78 5.44 24.89
N SER A 66 -7.89 6.19 23.80
CA SER A 66 -8.22 7.61 23.85
C SER A 66 -9.69 7.66 24.22
N ALA A 67 -9.94 8.32 25.36
CA ALA A 67 -11.21 8.50 26.00
C ALA A 67 -12.39 8.58 25.03
N THR A 68 -13.42 7.80 25.34
CA THR A 68 -14.76 7.83 24.79
C THR A 68 -15.13 9.24 24.33
N GLN A 69 -15.00 9.53 23.03
CA GLN A 69 -15.74 10.66 22.48
C GLN A 69 -17.20 10.26 22.58
N THR A 70 -17.90 10.91 23.50
CA THR A 70 -19.34 10.82 23.68
C THR A 70 -20.01 11.36 22.42
N THR A 71 -19.99 10.60 21.33
CA THR A 71 -20.90 10.82 20.22
C THR A 71 -22.28 10.45 20.75
N ALA A 72 -23.06 11.46 21.11
CA ALA A 72 -24.46 11.29 21.44
C ALA A 72 -25.13 10.39 20.38
N PRO A 73 -25.98 9.43 20.79
CA PRO A 73 -26.65 8.55 19.84
C PRO A 73 -27.52 9.41 18.94
N ALA A 74 -27.20 9.45 17.64
CA ALA A 74 -28.08 9.98 16.63
C ALA A 74 -29.29 9.04 16.56
N THR A 75 -30.35 9.37 17.29
CA THR A 75 -31.62 8.66 17.27
C THR A 75 -32.11 8.61 15.81
N PRO A 76 -32.39 7.43 15.23
CA PRO A 76 -32.92 7.34 13.88
C PRO A 76 -34.35 7.87 13.87
N GLY A 77 -34.50 9.18 13.67
CA GLY A 77 -35.80 9.81 13.48
C GLY A 77 -36.41 9.33 12.17
N ARG A 78 -37.40 8.44 12.27
CA ARG A 78 -38.28 8.03 11.17
C ARG A 78 -39.01 9.26 10.63
N ARG A 79 -38.42 9.94 9.66
CA ARG A 79 -39.08 11.01 8.89
C ARG A 79 -39.11 10.62 7.42
N THR A 80 -40.27 10.13 7.02
CA THR A 80 -40.69 10.04 5.62
C THR A 80 -40.75 11.46 5.05
N GLY A 81 -39.86 11.76 4.11
CA GLY A 81 -39.85 13.04 3.39
C GLY A 81 -38.68 13.06 2.41
N THR A 82 -38.99 13.03 1.12
CA THR A 82 -38.07 13.12 -0.01
C THR A 82 -37.08 14.28 0.13
N GLY A 83 -35.78 13.98 0.18
CA GLY A 83 -34.73 15.00 0.21
C GLY A 83 -33.37 14.35 0.37
N SER A 84 -32.67 14.20 -0.76
CA SER A 84 -31.22 14.11 -0.90
C SER A 84 -30.47 13.49 0.28
N ALA A 85 -30.25 12.18 0.20
CA ALA A 85 -29.42 11.44 1.14
C ALA A 85 -28.03 12.07 1.25
N GLN A 86 -27.86 12.95 2.23
CA GLN A 86 -26.57 13.33 2.76
C GLN A 86 -26.07 12.09 3.52
N VAL A 87 -25.53 11.14 2.76
CA VAL A 87 -24.73 10.04 3.30
C VAL A 87 -23.59 10.72 4.03
N SER A 88 -23.72 10.85 5.34
CA SER A 88 -22.61 11.16 6.23
C SER A 88 -21.55 10.12 5.89
N THR A 89 -20.52 10.55 5.15
CA THR A 89 -19.32 9.77 4.90
C THR A 89 -18.88 9.28 6.27
N ALA A 90 -19.00 7.97 6.51
CA ALA A 90 -18.53 7.35 7.73
C ALA A 90 -17.13 7.92 8.00
N SER A 91 -16.95 8.57 9.15
CA SER A 91 -15.70 9.22 9.47
C SER A 91 -14.61 8.16 9.40
N ALA A 92 -13.70 8.28 8.43
CA ALA A 92 -12.58 7.37 8.28
C ALA A 92 -11.88 7.23 9.63
N ALA A 93 -11.50 6.02 10.01
CA ALA A 93 -10.81 5.78 11.27
C ALA A 93 -9.60 6.71 11.40
N ARG A 94 -9.37 7.20 12.63
CA ARG A 94 -8.23 8.07 12.93
C ARG A 94 -6.93 7.35 12.54
N ARG A 95 -6.05 8.06 11.84
CA ARG A 95 -4.73 7.54 11.47
C ARG A 95 -3.95 7.12 12.71
N GLN A 96 -3.45 5.89 12.69
CA GLN A 96 -2.58 5.38 13.75
C GLN A 96 -1.13 5.63 13.37
N GLN A 97 -0.34 6.12 14.34
CA GLN A 97 1.05 6.49 14.11
C GLN A 97 1.93 5.26 13.93
N ILE A 98 2.74 5.26 12.87
CA ILE A 98 3.84 4.32 12.66
C ILE A 98 5.04 4.83 13.46
N LEU A 99 5.53 4.01 14.38
CA LEU A 99 6.68 4.33 15.22
C LEU A 99 8.02 4.06 14.51
N GLY A 100 8.01 3.09 13.59
CA GLY A 100 9.16 2.71 12.80
C GLY A 100 8.89 1.43 12.02
N PHE A 101 9.95 0.80 11.58
CA PHE A 101 9.90 -0.40 10.75
C PHE A 101 10.83 -1.47 11.30
N ARG A 102 10.50 -2.71 10.98
CA ARG A 102 11.40 -3.85 11.10
C ARG A 102 11.57 -4.49 9.73
N THR A 103 12.75 -5.06 9.50
CA THR A 103 12.95 -5.95 8.35
C THR A 103 12.09 -7.19 8.48
N ALA A 104 11.62 -7.70 7.35
CA ALA A 104 10.86 -8.94 7.26
C ALA A 104 11.42 -9.81 6.14
N SER A 105 11.48 -11.11 6.39
CA SER A 105 11.72 -12.14 5.39
C SER A 105 10.49 -12.36 4.52
N LEU A 106 10.67 -12.98 3.35
CA LEU A 106 9.55 -13.38 2.49
C LEU A 106 8.53 -14.26 3.24
N LEU A 107 9.02 -15.20 4.06
CA LEU A 107 8.13 -16.08 4.83
C LEU A 107 7.28 -15.26 5.82
N GLU A 108 7.88 -14.31 6.54
CA GLU A 108 7.12 -13.41 7.42
C GLU A 108 6.07 -12.60 6.66
N MET A 109 6.38 -12.13 5.45
CA MET A 109 5.40 -11.43 4.60
C MET A 109 4.24 -12.34 4.19
N ILE A 110 4.52 -13.62 3.89
CA ILE A 110 3.50 -14.62 3.60
C ILE A 110 2.65 -14.88 4.85
N LEU A 111 3.25 -15.06 6.02
CA LEU A 111 2.54 -15.25 7.29
C LEU A 111 1.70 -14.01 7.68
N ALA A 112 2.19 -12.81 7.37
CA ALA A 112 1.49 -11.53 7.60
C ALA A 112 0.30 -11.32 6.64
N THR A 113 0.15 -12.14 5.61
CA THR A 113 -0.95 -12.02 4.65
C THR A 113 -2.31 -12.15 5.33
N GLY A 114 -3.24 -11.23 5.03
CA GLY A 114 -4.55 -11.19 5.68
C GLY A 114 -4.57 -10.57 7.08
N HIS A 115 -3.40 -10.22 7.64
CA HIS A 115 -3.30 -9.52 8.90
C HIS A 115 -3.16 -8.00 8.70
N VAL A 116 -3.40 -7.27 9.78
CA VAL A 116 -3.22 -5.83 9.92
C VAL A 116 -2.21 -5.60 11.05
N PRO A 117 -1.51 -4.45 11.10
CA PRO A 117 -0.68 -4.09 12.22
C PRO A 117 -1.47 -4.14 13.54
N PRO A 118 -0.85 -4.50 14.67
CA PRO A 118 0.57 -4.89 14.81
C PRO A 118 0.86 -6.31 14.30
N TYR A 119 1.99 -6.47 13.58
CA TYR A 119 2.44 -7.75 13.03
C TYR A 119 3.28 -8.55 14.03
N GLY A 120 2.63 -9.32 14.89
CA GLY A 120 3.25 -10.21 15.89
C GLY A 120 3.14 -9.69 17.34
N SER A 121 3.55 -10.52 18.30
CA SER A 121 3.55 -10.17 19.73
C SER A 121 4.74 -9.27 20.08
N SER A 122 4.50 -7.95 20.09
CA SER A 122 5.09 -6.89 20.96
C SER A 122 6.57 -6.91 21.42
N THR A 123 7.42 -7.82 20.95
CA THR A 123 8.73 -8.12 21.56
C THR A 123 9.91 -7.72 20.68
N SER A 124 9.68 -7.38 19.40
CA SER A 124 10.74 -6.81 18.57
C SER A 124 10.90 -5.34 18.92
N THR A 125 11.83 -5.05 19.84
CA THR A 125 12.18 -3.71 20.31
C THR A 125 13.01 -2.91 19.30
N VAL A 126 13.51 -3.55 18.25
CA VAL A 126 14.32 -2.89 17.22
C VAL A 126 13.41 -2.23 16.19
N MET A 127 13.08 -0.97 16.45
CA MET A 127 12.46 -0.08 15.50
C MET A 127 13.55 0.73 14.80
N ALA A 128 13.61 0.64 13.48
CA ALA A 128 14.50 1.44 12.65
C ALA A 128 13.67 2.31 11.70
N THR A 129 14.23 3.42 11.24
CA THR A 129 13.60 4.23 10.19
C THR A 129 13.77 3.54 8.83
N ILE A 130 12.98 3.95 7.82
CA ILE A 130 13.17 3.42 6.45
C ILE A 130 14.58 3.74 5.94
N GLU A 131 15.12 4.91 6.32
CA GLU A 131 16.45 5.37 5.96
C GLU A 131 17.55 4.56 6.62
N ASP A 132 17.39 4.19 7.88
CA ASP A 132 18.36 3.35 8.57
C ASP A 132 18.39 1.95 7.93
N ILE A 133 17.22 1.39 7.63
CA ILE A 133 17.12 0.07 6.99
C ILE A 133 17.72 0.13 5.58
N ARG A 134 17.31 1.09 4.74
CA ARG A 134 17.82 1.17 3.35
C ARG A 134 19.34 1.38 3.31
N ALA A 135 19.89 2.14 4.25
CA ALA A 135 21.34 2.43 4.31
C ALA A 135 22.16 1.18 4.64
N GLN A 136 21.54 0.19 5.31
CA GLN A 136 22.15 -1.08 5.69
C GLN A 136 21.80 -2.22 4.71
N CYS A 137 20.84 -2.01 3.80
CA CYS A 137 20.42 -3.03 2.84
C CYS A 137 21.37 -3.13 1.64
N ASP A 138 21.74 -4.36 1.30
CA ASP A 138 22.51 -4.75 0.13
C ASP A 138 21.64 -5.05 -1.11
N ARG A 139 20.33 -4.79 -1.00
CA ARG A 139 19.29 -5.12 -1.98
C ARG A 139 18.17 -4.07 -1.96
N PRO A 140 17.30 -4.00 -2.99
CA PRO A 140 16.22 -3.04 -3.00
C PRO A 140 15.23 -3.30 -1.87
N LEU A 141 14.72 -2.23 -1.27
CA LEU A 141 13.80 -2.25 -0.14
C LEU A 141 12.36 -2.14 -0.64
N VAL A 142 11.52 -3.14 -0.36
CA VAL A 142 10.09 -3.11 -0.71
C VAL A 142 9.28 -2.58 0.46
N VAL A 143 8.55 -1.49 0.19
CA VAL A 143 7.61 -0.85 1.11
C VAL A 143 6.19 -1.07 0.62
N LEU A 144 5.33 -1.55 1.52
CA LEU A 144 3.92 -1.81 1.25
C LEU A 144 3.07 -0.82 2.08
N PRO A 145 2.81 0.39 1.54
CA PRO A 145 2.24 1.51 2.31
C PRO A 145 0.77 1.32 2.68
N GLU A 146 0.09 0.33 2.11
CA GLU A 146 -1.24 -0.09 2.55
C GLU A 146 -1.21 -0.71 3.95
N CYS A 147 -0.05 -1.17 4.44
CA CYS A 147 0.09 -1.82 5.75
C CYS A 147 -0.94 -2.94 5.98
N THR A 148 -1.44 -3.58 4.93
CA THR A 148 -2.27 -4.78 4.98
C THR A 148 -2.48 -5.27 3.56
N THR A 149 -2.75 -6.56 3.40
CA THR A 149 -2.99 -7.13 2.07
C THR A 149 -4.25 -6.60 1.43
N SER A 150 -4.16 -6.17 0.18
CA SER A 150 -5.29 -5.73 -0.63
C SER A 150 -5.80 -6.87 -1.51
N ASN A 151 -7.03 -6.76 -1.99
CA ASN A 151 -7.56 -7.65 -3.04
C ASN A 151 -7.24 -7.14 -4.46
N GLY A 152 -6.51 -6.03 -4.58
CA GLY A 152 -6.12 -5.46 -5.87
C GLY A 152 -7.29 -4.88 -6.69
N ARG A 153 -8.46 -4.63 -6.10
CA ARG A 153 -9.61 -3.97 -6.75
C ARG A 153 -9.69 -2.47 -6.45
N ALA A 154 -9.22 -2.10 -5.27
CA ALA A 154 -9.17 -0.72 -4.80
C ALA A 154 -7.84 -0.50 -4.08
N LEU A 155 -7.40 0.74 -4.09
CA LEU A 155 -6.23 1.17 -3.34
C LEU A 155 -6.73 1.77 -2.02
N ILE A 156 -6.38 1.13 -0.90
CA ILE A 156 -6.68 1.72 0.40
C ILE A 156 -5.79 2.93 0.65
N ARG A 157 -6.20 3.79 1.58
CA ARG A 157 -5.40 4.94 1.98
C ARG A 157 -4.05 4.47 2.51
N PHE A 158 -2.98 5.02 1.96
CA PHE A 158 -1.63 4.74 2.44
C PHE A 158 -1.47 5.25 3.88
N ALA A 159 -0.71 4.49 4.67
CA ALA A 159 -0.21 4.97 5.94
C ALA A 159 0.97 5.92 5.69
N ASP A 160 1.27 6.74 6.69
CA ASP A 160 2.38 7.69 6.64
C ASP A 160 3.70 6.92 6.88
N VAL A 161 4.18 6.24 5.85
CA VAL A 161 5.32 5.31 5.95
C VAL A 161 6.67 5.99 5.79
N PHE A 162 6.76 7.12 5.08
CA PHE A 162 8.04 7.77 4.80
C PHE A 162 8.42 8.74 5.92
N VAL A 163 8.78 8.17 7.07
CA VAL A 163 9.18 8.91 8.28
C VAL A 163 10.70 8.81 8.49
N ALA A 164 11.39 9.93 8.27
CA ALA A 164 12.85 10.13 8.37
C ALA A 164 13.44 10.13 9.79
N GLY A 165 12.73 9.52 10.74
CA GLY A 165 13.09 9.54 12.16
C GLY A 165 12.65 10.80 12.90
N LYS A 166 12.55 10.68 14.24
CA LYS A 166 12.07 11.75 15.15
C LYS A 166 10.72 12.34 14.74
N GLY A 167 9.86 11.55 14.09
CA GLY A 167 8.53 11.96 13.62
C GLY A 167 8.53 12.94 12.45
N LYS A 168 9.65 13.13 11.75
CA LYS A 168 9.71 13.99 10.54
C LYS A 168 9.49 13.15 9.29
N HIS A 169 8.71 13.65 8.34
CA HIS A 169 8.54 12.99 7.04
C HIS A 169 9.72 13.26 6.11
N ILE A 170 9.99 12.32 5.20
CA ILE A 170 10.91 12.54 4.08
C ILE A 170 10.35 13.68 3.24
N LYS A 171 11.17 14.72 3.03
CA LYS A 171 10.75 15.87 2.23
C LYS A 171 11.01 15.63 0.76
N HIS A 172 10.09 16.10 -0.08
CA HIS A 172 10.32 16.25 -1.50
C HIS A 172 11.26 17.45 -1.78
N PRO A 173 12.22 17.37 -2.73
CA PRO A 173 12.58 16.21 -3.54
C PRO A 173 13.36 15.15 -2.75
N VAL A 174 13.09 13.87 -3.03
CA VAL A 174 13.79 12.76 -2.40
C VAL A 174 15.24 12.73 -2.87
N LYS A 175 16.18 12.70 -1.92
CA LYS A 175 17.63 12.69 -2.20
C LYS A 175 18.28 11.42 -1.64
N GLY A 176 19.26 10.89 -2.37
CA GLY A 176 20.14 9.82 -1.89
C GLY A 176 19.64 8.40 -2.11
N PHE A 177 18.51 8.20 -2.79
CA PHE A 177 18.02 6.92 -3.30
C PHE A 177 16.97 7.14 -4.39
N LYS A 178 16.75 6.13 -5.23
CA LYS A 178 15.67 6.12 -6.21
C LYS A 178 14.44 5.43 -5.66
N MET A 179 13.28 5.89 -6.10
CA MET A 179 11.98 5.34 -5.79
C MET A 179 11.35 4.74 -7.04
N TYR A 180 10.91 3.49 -6.91
CA TYR A 180 10.31 2.71 -7.97
C TYR A 180 8.88 2.36 -7.56
N ILE A 181 7.87 2.85 -8.28
CA ILE A 181 6.47 2.55 -8.00
C ILE A 181 5.98 1.41 -8.89
N MET A 182 5.60 0.31 -8.25
CA MET A 182 5.13 -0.91 -8.89
C MET A 182 3.71 -1.24 -8.44
N CYS A 183 2.82 -1.57 -9.38
CA CYS A 183 1.46 -1.97 -9.04
C CYS A 183 1.08 -3.32 -9.65
N ALA A 184 0.61 -4.23 -8.81
CA ALA A 184 0.00 -5.50 -9.19
C ALA A 184 -1.54 -5.42 -9.15
N ARG A 185 -2.19 -5.89 -10.21
CA ARG A 185 -3.65 -5.96 -10.31
C ARG A 185 -4.09 -7.32 -10.86
N TYR A 186 -5.07 -7.92 -10.21
CA TYR A 186 -5.72 -9.14 -10.70
C TYR A 186 -6.98 -8.80 -11.49
N ALA A 187 -7.12 -9.35 -12.71
CA ALA A 187 -8.25 -9.04 -13.60
C ALA A 187 -9.59 -9.61 -13.10
N LEU A 188 -9.56 -10.78 -12.45
CA LEU A 188 -10.75 -11.52 -12.03
C LEU A 188 -10.55 -12.06 -10.62
N PHE A 189 -11.02 -11.33 -9.61
CA PHE A 189 -11.37 -11.97 -8.34
C PHE A 189 -12.82 -12.43 -8.47
N PRO A 190 -13.13 -13.73 -8.48
CA PRO A 190 -14.51 -14.16 -8.26
C PRO A 190 -14.97 -13.54 -6.93
N ASN A 191 -16.21 -13.06 -6.91
CA ASN A 191 -16.81 -12.26 -5.83
C ASN A 191 -16.93 -12.98 -4.45
N GLY A 192 -16.07 -13.95 -4.12
CA GLY A 192 -16.25 -14.88 -3.01
C GLY A 192 -15.07 -15.08 -2.05
N CYS A 193 -13.95 -14.36 -2.16
CA CYS A 193 -12.83 -14.51 -1.19
C CYS A 193 -13.08 -13.70 0.09
N ALA A 194 -14.22 -13.93 0.73
CA ALA A 194 -14.48 -13.50 2.09
C ALA A 194 -13.72 -14.42 3.06
N ALA A 195 -12.83 -13.84 3.86
CA ALA A 195 -12.44 -14.31 5.20
C ALA A 195 -12.24 -15.83 5.44
N SER A 196 -11.68 -16.60 4.51
CA SER A 196 -11.25 -17.97 4.81
C SER A 196 -9.90 -17.97 5.53
N GLY A 197 -9.77 -18.85 6.52
CA GLY A 197 -8.64 -18.91 7.44
C GLY A 197 -7.31 -19.19 6.76
N PHE A 198 -6.21 -19.05 7.51
CA PHE A 198 -4.83 -19.20 7.05
C PHE A 198 -4.59 -20.49 6.23
N ASN A 199 -5.22 -21.60 6.63
CA ASN A 199 -5.11 -22.90 5.95
C ASN A 199 -5.76 -22.92 4.56
N ASP A 200 -6.87 -22.21 4.34
CA ASP A 200 -7.52 -22.17 3.03
C ASP A 200 -6.76 -21.30 2.04
N ARG A 201 -6.07 -20.24 2.51
CA ARG A 201 -5.25 -19.40 1.65
C ARG A 201 -3.97 -20.09 1.21
N ILE A 202 -3.28 -20.81 2.10
CA ILE A 202 -2.12 -21.63 1.71
C ILE A 202 -2.57 -22.74 0.76
N ARG A 203 -3.72 -23.39 1.02
CA ARG A 203 -4.26 -24.39 0.10
C ARG A 203 -4.67 -23.79 -1.24
N GLN A 204 -5.25 -22.61 -1.28
CA GLN A 204 -5.53 -21.90 -2.54
C GLN A 204 -4.23 -21.49 -3.24
N LEU A 205 -3.20 -21.09 -2.50
CA LEU A 205 -1.92 -20.68 -3.09
C LEU A 205 -1.09 -21.88 -3.61
N LEU A 206 -1.21 -23.04 -2.96
CA LEU A 206 -0.52 -24.28 -3.33
C LEU A 206 -1.32 -25.17 -4.32
N PHE A 207 -2.66 -25.13 -4.26
CA PHE A 207 -3.54 -26.05 -4.99
C PHE A 207 -4.65 -25.38 -5.82
N ALA A 208 -4.92 -24.07 -5.68
CA ALA A 208 -5.72 -23.43 -6.71
C ALA A 208 -4.83 -23.27 -7.94
N PRO A 209 -5.31 -23.62 -9.15
CA PRO A 209 -4.55 -23.37 -10.34
C PRO A 209 -4.37 -21.85 -10.42
N ALA A 210 -3.14 -21.38 -10.30
CA ALA A 210 -2.72 -19.99 -10.53
C ALA A 210 -2.97 -19.52 -11.99
N LEU A 211 -3.84 -20.21 -12.74
CA LEU A 211 -3.97 -20.20 -14.20
C LEU A 211 -5.25 -19.52 -14.70
N ALA A 212 -6.16 -19.07 -13.84
CA ALA A 212 -7.39 -18.39 -14.29
C ALA A 212 -7.44 -16.88 -13.98
N GLN A 213 -6.41 -16.32 -13.32
CA GLN A 213 -6.38 -14.89 -12.99
C GLN A 213 -5.25 -14.22 -13.75
N SER A 214 -5.59 -13.35 -14.70
CA SER A 214 -4.59 -12.51 -15.38
C SER A 214 -4.05 -11.49 -14.37
N LEU A 215 -2.80 -11.68 -13.95
CA LEU A 215 -2.02 -10.71 -13.21
C LEU A 215 -1.49 -9.65 -14.19
N SER A 216 -1.89 -8.39 -13.98
CA SER A 216 -1.35 -7.23 -14.68
C SER A 216 -0.41 -6.48 -13.75
N ILE A 217 0.86 -6.43 -14.11
CA ILE A 217 1.85 -5.58 -13.44
C ILE A 217 1.99 -4.30 -14.24
N ARG A 218 2.04 -3.17 -13.55
CA ARG A 218 2.32 -1.86 -14.13
C ARG A 218 3.41 -1.16 -13.34
N LEU A 219 4.36 -0.60 -14.07
CA LEU A 219 5.49 0.14 -13.53
C LEU A 219 5.29 1.59 -13.95
N VAL A 220 5.46 2.51 -13.00
CA VAL A 220 5.53 3.95 -13.29
C VAL A 220 6.88 4.23 -13.98
N ALA A 221 7.04 5.30 -14.77
CA ALA A 221 8.37 5.63 -15.28
C ALA A 221 9.26 6.18 -14.14
N PRO A 222 10.55 5.84 -14.04
CA PRO A 222 11.45 6.44 -13.05
C PRO A 222 11.45 7.98 -13.07
N SER A 223 11.29 8.60 -14.24
CA SER A 223 11.15 10.06 -14.42
C SER A 223 9.95 10.66 -13.70
N ASP A 224 8.90 9.87 -13.49
CA ASP A 224 7.65 10.28 -12.88
C ASP A 224 7.60 9.92 -11.38
N SER A 225 8.69 9.36 -10.85
CA SER A 225 8.80 9.01 -9.43
C SER A 225 9.10 10.23 -8.54
N PRO A 226 8.72 10.21 -7.25
CA PRO A 226 9.06 11.30 -6.30
C PRO A 226 10.56 11.54 -6.08
N SER A 227 11.42 10.62 -6.53
CA SER A 227 12.88 10.76 -6.52
C SER A 227 13.46 11.39 -7.77
N SER A 228 12.66 11.59 -8.82
CA SER A 228 13.11 12.24 -10.04
C SER A 228 13.24 13.75 -9.84
N GLY A 229 14.28 14.35 -10.41
CA GLY A 229 14.46 15.80 -10.42
C GLY A 229 13.39 16.55 -11.22
N SER A 230 12.66 15.85 -12.10
CA SER A 230 11.53 16.41 -12.87
C SER A 230 10.18 16.29 -12.17
N PHE A 231 10.11 15.62 -11.02
CA PHE A 231 8.83 15.39 -10.34
C PHE A 231 8.31 16.66 -9.68
N MET A 232 7.06 17.02 -9.99
CA MET A 232 6.37 18.16 -9.38
C MET A 232 5.22 17.66 -8.50
N ALA A 233 5.46 17.61 -7.19
CA ALA A 233 4.47 17.13 -6.21
C ALA A 233 3.13 17.88 -6.30
N SER A 234 3.14 19.18 -6.61
CA SER A 234 1.95 20.02 -6.78
C SER A 234 1.05 19.63 -7.96
N GLU A 235 1.58 18.93 -8.97
CA GLU A 235 0.77 18.47 -10.12
C GLU A 235 0.06 17.14 -9.81
N VAL A 236 0.65 16.34 -8.91
CA VAL A 236 0.18 15.00 -8.57
C VAL A 236 -0.73 15.03 -7.35
N ILE A 237 -0.35 15.78 -6.32
CA ILE A 237 -1.12 15.92 -5.09
C ILE A 237 -2.15 17.03 -5.32
N LEU A 238 -3.40 16.64 -5.54
CA LEU A 238 -4.51 17.59 -5.63
C LEU A 238 -4.75 18.20 -4.24
N ASP A 239 -4.49 19.49 -4.13
CA ASP A 239 -4.69 20.23 -2.89
C ASP A 239 -6.18 20.43 -2.65
N ASN A 240 -6.76 19.60 -1.79
CA ASN A 240 -8.12 19.81 -1.28
C ASN A 240 -8.14 20.84 -0.13
N GLY A 241 -7.09 21.65 0.03
CA GLY A 241 -6.94 22.65 1.09
C GLY A 241 -6.38 22.11 2.40
N ILE A 242 -5.96 20.83 2.43
CA ILE A 242 -5.30 20.19 3.56
C ILE A 242 -4.08 19.45 3.01
N ALA A 243 -2.90 20.01 3.24
CA ALA A 243 -1.65 19.35 2.87
C ALA A 243 -1.54 17.99 3.59
N PRO A 244 -1.23 16.89 2.87
CA PRO A 244 -1.02 15.60 3.50
C PRO A 244 0.19 15.66 4.45
N ALA A 245 0.13 14.93 5.56
CA ALA A 245 1.28 14.83 6.48
C ALA A 245 2.50 14.20 5.79
N ASP A 246 2.26 13.17 4.97
CA ASP A 246 3.26 12.49 4.15
C ASP A 246 2.96 12.70 2.66
N GLU A 247 3.59 13.72 2.07
CA GLU A 247 3.46 14.07 0.66
C GLU A 247 3.90 12.93 -0.27
N ILE A 248 4.93 12.17 0.11
CA ILE A 248 5.49 11.11 -0.74
C ILE A 248 4.54 9.92 -0.77
N SER A 249 3.99 9.52 0.38
CA SER A 249 2.95 8.49 0.43
C SER A 249 1.75 8.87 -0.43
N GLU A 250 1.28 10.12 -0.34
CA GLU A 250 0.15 10.60 -1.13
C GLU A 250 0.46 10.61 -2.64
N ALA A 251 1.64 11.12 -3.04
CA ALA A 251 2.11 11.08 -4.43
C ALA A 251 2.18 9.64 -4.97
N CYS A 252 2.77 8.71 -4.22
CA CYS A 252 2.82 7.30 -4.59
C CYS A 252 1.41 6.70 -4.74
N ALA A 253 0.47 7.06 -3.86
CA ALA A 253 -0.90 6.57 -3.96
C ALA A 253 -1.60 7.06 -5.23
N VAL A 254 -1.43 8.34 -5.59
CA VAL A 254 -1.98 8.91 -6.83
C VAL A 254 -1.39 8.24 -8.06
N LEU A 255 -0.06 8.17 -8.16
CA LEU A 255 0.64 7.57 -9.30
C LEU A 255 0.25 6.09 -9.46
N MET A 256 0.20 5.36 -8.35
CA MET A 256 -0.19 3.95 -8.36
C MET A 256 -1.64 3.78 -8.81
N ALA A 257 -2.57 4.58 -8.29
CA ALA A 257 -3.97 4.55 -8.68
C ALA A 257 -4.17 4.88 -10.17
N GLN A 258 -3.45 5.88 -10.69
CA GLN A 258 -3.48 6.27 -12.10
C GLN A 258 -2.91 5.18 -13.01
N ALA A 259 -1.71 4.68 -12.69
CA ALA A 259 -1.04 3.65 -13.49
C ALA A 259 -1.90 2.40 -13.63
N SER A 260 -2.46 1.91 -12.51
CA SER A 260 -3.22 0.67 -12.43
C SER A 260 -4.73 0.80 -12.62
N LYS A 261 -5.24 2.03 -12.75
CA LYS A 261 -6.68 2.35 -12.76
C LYS A 261 -7.40 1.76 -11.54
N LEU A 262 -6.78 1.86 -10.37
CA LEU A 262 -7.37 1.45 -9.10
C LEU A 262 -8.20 2.59 -8.52
N LYS A 263 -9.38 2.26 -7.99
CA LYS A 263 -10.19 3.22 -7.26
C LYS A 263 -9.58 3.43 -5.87
N ARG A 264 -9.28 4.68 -5.53
CA ARG A 264 -8.86 5.04 -4.17
C ARG A 264 -10.06 4.97 -3.23
N VAL A 265 -9.91 4.27 -2.11
CA VAL A 265 -10.89 4.26 -1.02
C VAL A 265 -10.30 5.05 0.14
N GLY A 266 -11.08 5.95 0.74
CA GLY A 266 -10.62 6.77 1.88
C GLY A 266 -10.39 5.98 3.17
N MET A 267 -10.66 4.67 3.13
CA MET A 267 -10.44 3.74 4.24
C MET A 267 -8.96 3.36 4.31
N GLY A 268 -8.39 3.39 5.51
CA GLY A 268 -7.04 2.90 5.79
C GLY A 268 -7.03 1.46 6.29
N TRP A 269 -5.85 1.00 6.70
CA TRP A 269 -5.71 -0.31 7.34
C TRP A 269 -6.40 -0.34 8.71
N GLU A 270 -6.55 0.82 9.36
CA GLU A 270 -7.24 0.96 10.65
C GLU A 270 -8.72 0.59 10.53
N ASP A 271 -9.39 1.06 9.47
CA ASP A 271 -10.79 0.70 9.17
C ASP A 271 -10.93 -0.80 8.94
N LYS A 272 -9.95 -1.39 8.24
CA LYS A 272 -9.90 -2.84 8.01
C LYS A 272 -9.66 -3.62 9.29
N ALA A 273 -8.81 -3.12 10.20
CA ALA A 273 -8.59 -3.72 11.50
C ALA A 273 -9.88 -3.77 12.31
N ALA A 274 -10.59 -2.63 12.41
CA ALA A 274 -11.88 -2.53 13.06
C ALA A 274 -12.91 -3.49 12.46
N PHE A 275 -12.96 -3.59 11.12
CA PHE A 275 -13.84 -4.54 10.44
C PHE A 275 -13.52 -6.00 10.75
N LEU A 276 -12.24 -6.38 10.74
CA LEU A 276 -11.81 -7.74 11.05
C LEU A 276 -12.14 -8.12 12.51
N ASP A 277 -11.96 -7.19 13.44
CA ASP A 277 -12.30 -7.40 14.84
C ASP A 277 -13.80 -7.55 15.06
N PHE A 278 -14.62 -6.71 14.39
CA PHE A 278 -16.07 -6.88 14.37
C PHE A 278 -16.47 -8.25 13.83
N TYR A 279 -15.89 -8.67 12.70
CA TYR A 279 -16.18 -9.96 12.07
C TYR A 279 -15.82 -11.15 12.96
N ARG A 280 -14.65 -11.11 13.62
CA ARG A 280 -14.21 -12.15 14.57
C ARG A 280 -15.15 -12.25 15.76
N LYS A 281 -15.53 -11.12 16.38
CA LYS A 281 -16.49 -11.06 17.49
C LYS A 281 -17.85 -11.64 17.12
N ARG A 282 -18.31 -11.38 15.88
CA ARG A 282 -19.57 -11.94 15.39
C ARG A 282 -19.51 -13.46 15.20
N LYS A 283 -18.36 -14.02 14.84
CA LYS A 283 -18.20 -15.48 14.63
C LYS A 283 -18.06 -16.27 15.94
N SER A 284 -17.71 -15.60 17.05
CA SER A 284 -17.62 -16.21 18.38
C SER A 284 -18.94 -16.23 19.15
N LEU A 285 -19.99 -15.60 18.61
CA LEU A 285 -21.38 -15.67 19.11
C LEU A 285 -22.13 -16.76 18.35
#